data_AF-A0A818I2M4-F1
#
_entry.id   AF-A0A818I2M4-F1
#
_cell.length_a   1.000
_cell.length_b   1.000
_cell.length_c   1.000
_cell.angle_alpha   90.00
_cell.angle_beta   90.00
_cell.angle_gamma   90.00
#
_symmetry.space_group_name_H-M   'P 1'
#
loop_
_entity.id
_entity.type
_entity.pdbx_description
1 polymer ?
#
loop_
_entity_poly.entity_id
_entity_poly.type
_entity_poly.pdbx_seq_one_letter_code
_entity_poly.pdbx_strand_id
1 'polypeptide(L)'
;MYLNKRDFYQALSFFQELLVDQLRSNPFGDLALANIYEIIGHIYTELIMPDLALENYRQSLSIYERMGTSNNGAIKKIKSEMRKLLVSDDTL
;
A
#
# COMPACT_ATOMS: atom_id res chain seq x y z
N MET A 1 20.52 -7.97 10.30
CA MET A 1 19.07 -8.21 10.07
C MET A 1 18.85 -8.61 8.62
N TYR A 2 18.93 -9.90 8.29
CA TYR A 2 18.60 -10.42 6.94
C TYR A 2 17.28 -11.21 6.91
N LEU A 3 16.78 -11.63 8.07
CA LEU A 3 15.57 -12.46 8.20
C LEU A 3 14.32 -11.72 7.70
N ASN A 4 14.16 -10.43 8.03
CA ASN A 4 12.94 -9.71 7.70
C ASN A 4 12.74 -9.46 6.19
N LYS A 5 13.82 -9.20 5.43
CA LYS A 5 13.68 -8.88 3.99
C LYS A 5 13.13 -10.06 3.19
N ARG A 6 13.56 -11.29 3.52
CA ARG A 6 13.06 -12.49 2.85
C ARG A 6 11.56 -12.65 3.07
N ASP A 7 11.10 -12.42 4.30
CA ASP A 7 9.69 -12.53 4.66
C ASP A 7 8.85 -11.44 3.98
N PHE A 8 9.41 -10.22 3.83
CA PHE A 8 8.75 -9.14 3.08
C PHE A 8 8.62 -9.46 1.59
N TYR A 9 9.63 -10.05 0.94
CA TYR A 9 9.51 -10.46 -0.47
C TYR A 9 8.49 -11.59 -0.64
N GLN A 10 8.42 -12.54 0.30
CA GLN A 10 7.40 -13.58 0.28
C GLN A 10 6.00 -12.99 0.46
N ALA A 11 5.82 -12.08 1.43
CA ALA A 11 4.56 -11.36 1.62
C ALA A 11 4.19 -10.57 0.35
N LEU A 12 5.15 -9.87 -0.26
CA LEU A 12 4.94 -9.10 -1.47
C LEU A 12 4.41 -10.00 -2.60
N SER A 13 5.03 -11.16 -2.82
CA SER A 13 4.58 -12.10 -3.86
C SER A 13 3.14 -12.56 -3.64
N PHE A 14 2.77 -12.89 -2.39
CA PHE A 14 1.42 -13.31 -2.03
C PHE A 14 0.39 -12.20 -2.27
N PHE A 15 0.68 -10.96 -1.85
CA PHE A 15 -0.24 -9.84 -2.04
C PHE A 15 -0.34 -9.38 -3.50
N GLN A 16 0.72 -9.56 -4.31
CA GLN A 16 0.67 -9.30 -5.75
C GLN A 16 -0.19 -10.32 -6.50
N GLU A 17 -0.08 -11.61 -6.15
CA GLU A 17 -0.96 -12.65 -6.70
C GLU A 17 -2.42 -12.38 -6.32
N LEU A 18 -2.67 -12.07 -5.04
CA LEU A 18 -4.00 -11.68 -4.55
C LEU A 18 -4.55 -10.46 -5.29
N LEU A 19 -3.71 -9.45 -5.58
CA LEU A 19 -4.10 -8.28 -6.34
C LEU A 19 -4.56 -8.66 -7.75
N VAL A 20 -3.82 -9.52 -8.44
CA VAL A 20 -4.16 -9.99 -9.78
C VAL A 20 -5.48 -10.76 -9.77
N ASP A 21 -5.68 -11.66 -8.82
CA ASP A 21 -6.92 -12.43 -8.69
C ASP A 21 -8.12 -11.54 -8.38
N GLN A 22 -7.92 -10.55 -7.53
CA GLN A 22 -8.94 -9.56 -7.16
C GLN A 22 -9.35 -8.69 -8.36
N LEU A 23 -8.39 -8.26 -9.18
CA LEU A 23 -8.63 -7.52 -10.42
C LEU A 23 -9.34 -8.36 -11.49
N ARG A 24 -9.08 -9.68 -11.53
CA ARG A 24 -9.70 -10.61 -12.48
C ARG A 24 -11.12 -11.02 -12.07
N SER A 25 -11.37 -11.20 -10.78
CA SER A 25 -12.66 -11.73 -10.29
C SER A 25 -13.77 -10.68 -10.23
N ASN A 26 -13.44 -9.39 -10.05
CA ASN A 26 -14.38 -8.27 -9.95
C ASN A 26 -15.72 -8.58 -9.20
N PRO A 27 -15.69 -8.85 -7.87
CA PRO A 27 -16.75 -8.25 -7.04
C PRO A 27 -16.45 -7.99 -5.55
N PHE A 28 -15.23 -8.12 -4.98
CA PHE A 28 -15.08 -7.89 -3.51
C PHE A 28 -15.12 -6.42 -3.06
N GLY A 29 -15.48 -5.52 -3.96
CA GLY A 29 -15.63 -4.11 -3.67
C GLY A 29 -14.29 -3.40 -3.59
N ASP A 30 -14.37 -2.11 -3.88
CA ASP A 30 -13.29 -1.14 -3.83
C ASP A 30 -12.45 -1.25 -2.53
N LEU A 31 -13.05 -1.69 -1.42
CA LEU A 31 -12.37 -1.77 -0.12
C LEU A 31 -11.25 -2.82 -0.03
N ALA A 32 -11.50 -4.03 -0.54
CA ALA A 32 -10.50 -5.10 -0.48
C ALA A 32 -9.27 -4.73 -1.31
N LEU A 33 -9.52 -4.12 -2.47
CA LEU A 33 -8.48 -3.61 -3.36
C LEU A 33 -7.67 -2.49 -2.67
N ALA A 34 -8.33 -1.56 -1.99
CA ALA A 34 -7.66 -0.50 -1.25
C ALA A 34 -6.74 -1.04 -0.14
N ASN A 35 -7.20 -2.05 0.62
CA ASN A 35 -6.39 -2.70 1.66
C ASN A 35 -5.16 -3.41 1.07
N ILE A 36 -5.31 -4.12 -0.06
CA ILE A 36 -4.19 -4.83 -0.70
C ILE A 36 -3.12 -3.82 -1.12
N TYR A 37 -3.51 -2.72 -1.76
CA TYR A 37 -2.58 -1.64 -2.11
C TYR A 37 -1.91 -1.01 -0.87
N GLU A 38 -2.62 -0.80 0.23
CA GLU A 38 -2.04 -0.29 1.48
C GLU A 38 -0.94 -1.24 2.00
N ILE A 39 -1.23 -2.54 2.04
CA ILE A 39 -0.29 -3.55 2.55
C ILE A 39 0.96 -3.63 1.67
N ILE A 40 0.78 -3.63 0.35
CA ILE A 40 1.91 -3.61 -0.59
C ILE A 40 2.76 -2.34 -0.39
N GLY A 41 2.13 -1.17 -0.21
CA GLY A 41 2.84 0.09 0.08
C GLY A 41 3.65 0.03 1.38
N HIS A 42 3.10 -0.61 2.41
CA HIS A 42 3.82 -0.84 3.67
C HIS A 42 5.01 -1.80 3.49
N ILE A 43 4.83 -2.89 2.75
CA ILE A 43 5.93 -3.83 2.46
C ILE A 43 7.06 -3.12 1.69
N TYR A 44 6.74 -2.27 0.72
CA TYR A 44 7.76 -1.48 0.02
C TYR A 44 8.46 -0.46 0.92
N THR A 45 7.75 0.10 1.91
CA THR A 45 8.35 0.97 2.94
C THR A 45 9.40 0.20 3.74
N GLU A 46 9.07 -1.01 4.21
CA GLU A 46 9.99 -1.90 4.93
C GLU A 46 11.17 -2.39 4.08
N LEU A 47 10.97 -2.49 2.76
CA LEU A 47 12.01 -2.82 1.79
C LEU A 47 12.89 -1.63 1.39
N ILE A 48 12.62 -0.43 1.92
CA ILE A 48 13.33 0.83 1.58
C ILE A 48 13.19 1.14 0.08
N MET A 49 11.97 0.99 -0.44
CA MET A 49 11.59 1.28 -1.82
C MET A 49 10.49 2.36 -1.85
N PRO A 50 10.84 3.64 -1.56
CA PRO A 50 9.87 4.72 -1.33
C PRO A 50 9.01 5.02 -2.57
N ASP A 51 9.57 4.99 -3.77
CA ASP A 51 8.81 5.24 -5.02
C ASP A 51 7.67 4.25 -5.21
N LEU A 52 7.97 2.96 -5.01
CA LEU A 52 6.98 1.88 -5.13
C LEU A 52 5.96 1.94 -3.99
N ALA A 53 6.39 2.31 -2.78
CA ALA A 53 5.50 2.50 -1.65
C ALA A 53 4.50 3.63 -1.92
N LEU A 54 4.97 4.79 -2.39
CA LEU A 54 4.15 5.95 -2.72
C LEU A 54 3.12 5.64 -3.81
N GLU A 55 3.51 4.91 -4.86
CA GLU A 55 2.58 4.53 -5.92
C GLU A 55 1.44 3.66 -5.38
N ASN A 56 1.76 2.64 -4.59
CA ASN A 56 0.74 1.76 -4.01
C ASN A 56 -0.16 2.51 -2.99
N TYR A 57 0.42 3.40 -2.19
CA TYR A 57 -0.37 4.26 -1.31
C TYR A 57 -1.32 5.20 -2.06
N ARG A 58 -0.91 5.73 -3.22
CA ARG A 58 -1.80 6.55 -4.08
C ARG A 58 -2.98 5.75 -4.61
N GLN A 59 -2.74 4.51 -5.08
CA GLN A 59 -3.81 3.62 -5.55
C GLN A 59 -4.81 3.33 -4.42
N SER A 60 -4.31 2.97 -3.24
CA SER A 60 -5.14 2.74 -2.04
C SER A 60 -5.96 3.97 -1.67
N LEU A 61 -5.32 5.15 -1.61
CA LEU A 61 -5.96 6.41 -1.26
C LEU A 61 -7.06 6.80 -2.25
N SER A 62 -6.81 6.67 -3.56
CA SER A 62 -7.79 6.98 -4.60
C SER A 62 -9.08 6.17 -4.42
N ILE A 63 -8.94 4.90 -4.06
CA ILE A 63 -10.09 4.03 -3.84
C ILE A 63 -10.83 4.41 -2.56
N TYR A 64 -10.13 4.62 -1.44
CA TYR A 64 -10.77 5.07 -0.21
C TYR A 64 -11.50 6.42 -0.36
N GLU A 65 -10.95 7.35 -1.15
CA GLU A 65 -11.58 8.65 -1.43
C GLU A 65 -12.85 8.49 -2.28
N ARG A 66 -12.87 7.54 -3.24
CA ARG A 66 -14.08 7.20 -4.02
C ARG A 66 -15.19 6.55 -3.17
N MET A 67 -14.81 5.80 -2.14
CA MET A 67 -15.76 5.09 -1.26
C MET A 67 -16.47 5.99 -0.23
N GLY A 68 -16.01 7.23 -0.02
CA GLY A 68 -16.66 8.18 0.89
C GLY A 68 -16.23 8.06 2.37
N THR A 69 -16.98 8.76 3.24
CA THR A 69 -16.55 9.20 4.59
C THR A 69 -16.27 8.10 5.61
N SER A 70 -16.65 6.84 5.35
CA SER A 70 -16.43 5.72 6.27
C SER A 70 -14.95 5.33 6.44
N ASN A 71 -14.06 5.77 5.56
CA ASN A 71 -12.63 5.38 5.55
C ASN A 71 -11.66 6.48 6.03
N ASN A 72 -12.17 7.49 6.75
CA ASN A 72 -11.36 8.62 7.24
C ASN A 72 -10.11 8.20 8.04
N GLY A 73 -10.14 7.07 8.76
CA GLY A 73 -8.99 6.53 9.49
C GLY A 73 -7.87 6.05 8.56
N ALA A 74 -8.21 5.22 7.57
CA ALA A 74 -7.26 4.70 6.58
C ALA A 74 -6.65 5.82 5.73
N ILE A 75 -7.47 6.77 5.28
CA ILE A 75 -7.03 7.95 4.54
C ILE A 75 -5.99 8.75 5.33
N LYS A 76 -6.23 9.01 6.62
CA LYS A 76 -5.28 9.73 7.49
C LYS A 76 -3.99 8.96 7.68
N LYS A 77 -4.07 7.64 7.87
CA LYS A 77 -2.90 6.77 8.02
C LYS A 77 -2.03 6.82 6.76
N ILE A 78 -2.62 6.57 5.58
CA ILE A 78 -1.91 6.60 4.30
C ILE A 78 -1.26 7.96 4.05
N LYS A 79 -1.99 9.06 4.26
CA LYS A 79 -1.42 10.42 4.12
C LYS A 79 -0.29 10.70 5.12
N SER A 80 -0.29 10.05 6.28
CA SER A 80 0.82 10.13 7.23
C SER A 80 2.05 9.39 6.72
N GLU A 81 1.89 8.13 6.28
CA GLU A 81 3.01 7.32 5.77
C GLU A 81 3.63 7.94 4.51
N MET A 82 2.80 8.39 3.56
CA MET A 82 3.29 9.08 2.36
C MET A 82 4.08 10.35 2.70
N ARG A 83 3.66 11.13 3.70
CA ARG A 83 4.42 12.33 4.12
C ARG A 83 5.77 11.97 4.70
N LYS A 84 5.87 10.91 5.50
CA LYS A 84 7.17 10.48 6.04
C LYS A 84 8.14 10.13 4.91
N LEU A 85 7.66 9.38 3.91
CA LEU A 85 8.45 8.97 2.75
C LEU A 85 8.93 10.16 1.91
N LEU A 86 8.10 11.18 1.73
CA LEU A 86 8.46 12.40 0.99
C LEU A 86 9.43 13.29 1.76
N VAL A 87 9.27 13.41 3.09
CA VAL A 87 10.15 14.24 3.93
C VAL A 87 11.55 13.62 4.08
N SER A 88 11.67 12.29 4.02
CA SER A 88 12.96 11.61 4.06
C SER A 88 13.84 11.87 2.82
N ASP A 89 13.25 12.19 1.67
CA ASP A 89 13.98 12.48 0.43
C ASP A 89 14.65 13.87 0.45
N ASP A 90 14.07 14.83 1.18
CA ASP A 90 14.56 16.21 1.25
C ASP A 90 15.77 16.41 2.19
N THR A 91 16.28 15.34 2.83
CA THR A 91 17.35 15.43 3.85
C THR A 91 18.75 15.03 3.36
N LEU A 92 18.99 14.99 2.06
CA LEU A 92 20.29 14.67 1.44
C LEU A 92 21.00 15.89 0.84
#